data_AF-A0A7S3NRQ3-F1
#
_entry.id   AF-A0A7S3NRQ3-F1
#
_cell.length_a   1.000
_cell.length_b   1.000
_cell.length_c   1.000
_cell.angle_alpha   90.00
_cell.angle_beta   90.00
_cell.angle_gamma   90.00
#
_symmetry.space_group_name_H-M   'P 1'
#
loop_
_entity.id
_entity.type
_entity.pdbx_description
1 polymer ?
#
loop_
_entity_poly.entity_id
_entity_poly.type
_entity_poly.pdbx_seq_one_letter_code
_entity_poly.pdbx_strand_id
1 'polypeptide(L)'
;MKLIYSQGNGRDVNKITKVIMRKDQNKMLYVAFSGTKNIGQLAQEILQSYGTEYDIHPEVKDAQVMKYFYSKYVEDFRDDFLEEIKKALKLNPGYDVVFTGHSLGGAMAVQALADFMLLGLGEGRKVYGYTFGQPRVGNHQFMDSFIDKVEGFYRVVHNKDLVAHIPPCVIDLSWNCRKDGWLSFYPYHSSQ
;
A
#
# COMPACT_ATOMS: atom_id res chain seq x y z
N MET A 1 22.47 6.64 2.00
CA MET A 1 21.45 5.82 1.31
C MET A 1 21.84 5.74 -0.16
N LYS A 2 21.71 4.58 -0.80
CA LYS A 2 22.12 4.33 -2.19
C LYS A 2 20.90 3.86 -2.99
N LEU A 3 20.65 4.45 -4.15
CA LEU A 3 19.59 3.98 -5.06
C LEU A 3 20.04 2.66 -5.70
N ILE A 4 19.22 1.62 -5.63
CA ILE A 4 19.52 0.31 -6.26
C ILE A 4 18.60 0.01 -7.44
N TYR A 5 17.39 0.57 -7.44
CA TYR A 5 16.43 0.44 -8.53
C TYR A 5 15.52 1.66 -8.60
N SER A 6 15.15 2.07 -9.81
CA SER A 6 14.17 3.12 -10.07
C SER A 6 13.45 2.85 -11.38
N GLN A 7 12.12 2.94 -11.38
CA GLN A 7 11.30 2.91 -12.60
C GLN A 7 10.27 4.03 -12.54
N GLY A 8 10.15 4.79 -13.63
CA GLY A 8 9.34 6.02 -13.73
C GLY A 8 10.20 7.31 -13.66
N ASN A 9 9.90 8.30 -14.50
CA ASN A 9 10.73 9.51 -14.66
C ASN A 9 10.28 10.69 -13.78
N GLY A 10 9.25 10.56 -12.93
CA GLY A 10 8.69 11.68 -12.13
C GLY A 10 8.13 12.88 -12.93
N ARG A 11 8.37 12.91 -14.25
CA ARG A 11 7.88 13.90 -15.22
C ARG A 11 6.55 13.48 -15.83
N ASP A 12 6.34 12.18 -16.03
CA ASP A 12 5.05 11.63 -16.45
C ASP A 12 4.14 11.53 -15.23
N VAL A 13 3.07 12.33 -15.24
CA VAL A 13 2.13 12.45 -14.12
C VAL A 13 1.20 11.25 -14.00
N ASN A 14 1.12 10.42 -15.02
CA ASN A 14 0.23 9.25 -15.07
C ASN A 14 0.93 7.97 -14.60
N LYS A 15 2.26 7.96 -14.47
CA LYS A 15 3.04 6.79 -14.06
C LYS A 15 3.59 6.95 -12.65
N ILE A 16 3.37 5.94 -11.83
CA ILE A 16 3.93 5.86 -10.48
C ILE A 16 5.43 5.59 -10.59
N THR A 17 6.25 6.50 -10.08
CA THR A 17 7.67 6.24 -9.84
C THR A 17 7.80 5.34 -8.62
N LYS A 18 8.59 4.29 -8.76
CA LYS A 18 8.96 3.39 -7.67
C LYS A 18 10.47 3.30 -7.58
N VAL A 19 10.97 3.28 -6.35
CA VAL A 19 12.39 3.17 -6.07
C VAL A 19 12.64 2.13 -4.99
N ILE A 20 13.75 1.42 -5.12
CA ILE A 20 14.33 0.64 -4.03
C ILE A 20 15.66 1.29 -3.68
N MET A 21 15.84 1.62 -2.41
CA MET A 21 17.04 2.24 -1.89
C MET A 21 17.63 1.38 -0.79
N ARG A 22 18.95 1.33 -0.70
CA ARG A 22 19.69 0.59 0.31
C ARG A 22 20.34 1.54 1.31
N LYS A 23 20.30 1.19 2.59
CA LYS A 23 21.06 1.85 3.65
C LYS A 23 21.84 0.83 4.46
N ASP A 24 23.15 0.79 4.23
CA ASP A 24 24.04 -0.23 4.78
C ASP A 24 24.21 -0.09 6.31
N GLN A 25 24.17 1.15 6.83
CA GLN A 25 24.39 1.46 8.26
C GLN A 25 23.43 0.74 9.20
N ASN A 26 22.18 0.56 8.78
CA ASN A 26 21.13 -0.11 9.56
C ASN A 26 20.60 -1.37 8.86
N LYS A 27 21.28 -1.84 7.80
CA LYS A 27 20.86 -2.99 6.97
C LYS A 27 19.40 -2.91 6.54
N MET A 28 19.01 -1.79 5.93
CA MET A 28 17.62 -1.55 5.50
C MET A 28 17.50 -1.38 3.97
N LEU A 29 16.43 -1.94 3.42
CA LEU A 29 15.91 -1.61 2.10
C LEU A 29 14.67 -0.73 2.25
N TYR A 30 14.62 0.37 1.52
CA TYR A 30 13.47 1.27 1.46
C TYR A 30 12.82 1.15 0.09
N VAL A 31 11.58 0.71 0.07
CA VAL A 31 10.71 0.66 -1.10
C VAL A 31 9.78 1.86 -1.04
N ALA A 32 9.91 2.78 -1.99
CA ALA A 32 9.12 4.01 -2.00
C ALA A 32 8.38 4.21 -3.32
N PHE A 33 7.14 4.69 -3.20
CA PHE A 33 6.25 4.95 -4.33
C PHE A 33 5.83 6.43 -4.37
N SER A 34 5.84 7.03 -5.55
CA SER A 34 5.40 8.41 -5.74
C SER A 34 3.88 8.52 -5.74
N GLY A 35 3.36 9.63 -5.22
CA GLY A 35 1.97 10.01 -5.40
C GLY A 35 1.66 10.56 -6.79
N THR A 36 0.39 10.85 -7.03
CA THR A 36 -0.09 11.58 -8.21
C THR A 36 0.01 13.08 -7.99
N LYS A 37 0.29 13.85 -9.05
CA LYS A 37 0.36 15.32 -8.97
C LYS A 37 -1.03 15.99 -8.95
N ASN A 38 -2.06 15.29 -9.42
CA ASN A 38 -3.44 15.78 -9.49
C ASN A 38 -4.35 15.05 -8.49
N ILE A 39 -4.39 15.54 -7.25
CA ILE A 39 -5.15 14.94 -6.15
C ILE A 39 -6.67 15.01 -6.40
N GLY A 40 -7.17 16.03 -7.09
CA GLY A 40 -8.59 16.17 -7.40
C GLY A 40 -9.07 15.08 -8.37
N GLN A 41 -8.32 14.86 -9.45
CA GLN A 41 -8.59 13.77 -10.39
C GLN A 41 -8.51 12.41 -9.71
N LEU A 42 -7.47 12.20 -8.90
CA LEU A 42 -7.33 10.97 -8.10
C LEU A 42 -8.57 10.73 -7.24
N ALA A 43 -9.04 11.73 -6.50
CA ALA A 43 -10.24 11.61 -5.67
C ALA A 43 -11.48 11.25 -6.50
N GLN A 44 -11.62 11.84 -7.69
CA GLN A 44 -12.72 11.53 -8.60
C GLN A 44 -12.67 10.08 -9.11
N GLU A 45 -11.49 9.59 -9.51
CA GLU A 45 -11.30 8.20 -9.96
C GLU A 45 -11.57 7.19 -8.84
N ILE A 46 -11.16 7.52 -7.61
CA ILE A 46 -11.46 6.71 -6.42
C ILE A 46 -12.98 6.69 -6.14
N LEU A 47 -13.66 7.85 -6.20
CA LEU A 47 -15.10 7.93 -5.98
C LEU A 47 -15.90 7.22 -7.08
N GLN A 48 -15.44 7.27 -8.33
CA GLN A 48 -16.08 6.57 -9.45
C GLN A 48 -15.90 5.05 -9.37
N SER A 49 -14.79 4.58 -8.81
CA SER A 49 -14.55 3.15 -8.56
C SER A 49 -15.20 2.64 -7.27
N TYR A 50 -15.91 3.50 -6.54
CA TYR A 50 -16.60 3.13 -5.32
C TYR A 50 -17.66 2.05 -5.56
N GLY A 51 -17.64 1.00 -4.74
CA GLY A 51 -18.51 -0.17 -4.90
C GLY A 51 -18.05 -1.17 -5.98
N THR A 52 -16.90 -0.96 -6.62
CA THR A 52 -16.27 -1.98 -7.46
C THR A 52 -15.16 -2.68 -6.69
N GLU A 53 -15.39 -3.94 -6.39
CA GLU A 53 -14.50 -4.79 -5.60
C GLU A 53 -13.50 -5.55 -6.50
N TYR A 54 -12.36 -5.90 -5.91
CA TYR A 54 -11.44 -6.87 -6.48
C TYR A 54 -10.96 -7.82 -5.38
N ASP A 55 -11.09 -9.13 -5.63
CA ASP A 55 -10.56 -10.18 -4.76
C ASP A 55 -9.04 -10.26 -4.96
N ILE A 56 -8.30 -9.80 -3.95
CA ILE A 56 -6.84 -9.62 -4.01
C ILE A 56 -6.04 -10.90 -4.19
N HIS A 57 -6.50 -11.99 -3.57
CA HIS A 57 -5.68 -13.15 -3.34
C HIS A 57 -6.58 -14.34 -3.06
N PRO A 58 -6.45 -15.45 -3.82
CA PRO A 58 -7.31 -16.61 -3.65
C PRO A 58 -7.19 -17.23 -2.25
N GLU A 59 -6.09 -16.99 -1.55
CA GLU A 59 -5.82 -17.54 -0.22
C GLU A 59 -6.34 -16.67 0.93
N VAL A 60 -6.80 -15.44 0.67
CA VAL A 60 -7.36 -14.56 1.72
C VAL A 60 -8.85 -14.41 1.50
N LYS A 61 -9.63 -15.20 2.24
CA LYS A 61 -11.09 -15.21 2.16
C LYS A 61 -11.65 -13.82 2.48
N ASP A 62 -12.61 -13.37 1.68
CA ASP A 62 -13.39 -12.14 1.87
C ASP A 62 -12.54 -10.84 1.89
N ALA A 63 -11.27 -10.90 1.51
CA ALA A 63 -10.42 -9.73 1.44
C ALA A 63 -10.59 -9.00 0.11
N GLN A 64 -10.85 -7.70 0.21
CA GLN A 64 -11.23 -6.88 -0.92
C GLN A 64 -10.43 -5.58 -0.90
N VAL A 65 -10.04 -5.16 -2.10
CA VAL A 65 -9.42 -3.86 -2.33
C VAL A 65 -10.18 -3.07 -3.37
N MET A 66 -9.96 -1.77 -3.38
CA MET A 66 -10.46 -0.95 -4.46
C MET A 66 -9.81 -1.34 -5.78
N LYS A 67 -10.66 -1.62 -6.78
CA LYS A 67 -10.22 -1.96 -8.14
C LYS A 67 -9.24 -0.93 -8.72
N TYR A 68 -9.48 0.37 -8.50
CA TYR A 68 -8.60 1.41 -9.03
C TYR A 68 -7.13 1.26 -8.59
N PHE A 69 -6.90 1.08 -7.28
CA PHE A 69 -5.53 0.93 -6.78
C PHE A 69 -4.93 -0.41 -7.21
N TYR A 70 -5.73 -1.47 -7.19
CA TYR A 70 -5.25 -2.80 -7.52
C TYR A 70 -4.89 -2.94 -9.01
N SER A 71 -5.74 -2.47 -9.93
CA SER A 71 -5.42 -2.41 -11.35
C SER A 71 -4.14 -1.63 -11.60
N LYS A 72 -3.98 -0.45 -10.99
CA LYS A 72 -2.72 0.31 -11.10
C LYS A 72 -1.52 -0.47 -10.58
N TYR A 73 -1.65 -1.17 -9.46
CA TYR A 73 -0.56 -1.99 -8.94
C TYR A 73 -0.20 -3.13 -9.89
N VAL A 74 -1.19 -3.97 -10.24
CA VAL A 74 -0.99 -5.18 -11.06
C VAL A 74 -0.55 -4.85 -12.48
N GLU A 75 -1.28 -3.96 -13.14
CA GLU A 75 -1.10 -3.67 -14.56
C GLU A 75 0.12 -2.79 -14.81
N ASP A 76 0.40 -1.82 -13.94
CA ASP A 76 1.50 -0.88 -14.20
C ASP A 76 2.87 -1.43 -13.76
N PHE A 77 2.95 -2.24 -12.69
CA PHE A 77 4.26 -2.59 -12.14
C PHE A 77 4.45 -3.80 -11.21
N ARG A 78 3.43 -4.56 -10.86
CA ARG A 78 3.56 -5.63 -9.85
C ARG A 78 4.68 -6.61 -10.16
N ASP A 79 4.70 -7.17 -11.36
CA ASP A 79 5.65 -8.24 -11.72
C ASP A 79 7.08 -7.72 -11.77
N ASP A 80 7.31 -6.58 -12.44
CA ASP A 80 8.60 -5.88 -12.45
C ASP A 80 9.10 -5.58 -11.03
N PHE A 81 8.22 -5.10 -10.15
CA PHE A 81 8.56 -4.82 -8.76
C PHE A 81 8.96 -6.09 -8.00
N LEU A 82 8.18 -7.17 -8.14
CA LEU A 82 8.43 -8.44 -7.45
C LEU A 82 9.76 -9.06 -7.89
N GLU A 83 10.12 -8.98 -9.17
CA GLU A 83 11.43 -9.42 -9.64
C GLU A 83 12.56 -8.62 -8.99
N GLU A 84 12.45 -7.30 -8.98
CA GLU A 84 13.50 -6.40 -8.51
C GLU A 84 13.69 -6.46 -7.00
N ILE A 85 12.60 -6.56 -6.22
CA ILE A 85 12.73 -6.75 -4.77
C ILE A 85 13.32 -8.12 -4.43
N LYS A 86 12.98 -9.19 -5.17
CA LYS A 86 13.62 -10.51 -4.98
C LYS A 86 15.12 -10.46 -5.27
N LYS A 87 15.54 -9.79 -6.35
CA LYS A 87 16.96 -9.54 -6.66
C LYS A 87 17.64 -8.76 -5.53
N ALA A 88 17.01 -7.68 -5.05
CA ALA A 88 17.52 -6.88 -3.95
C ALA A 88 17.67 -7.68 -2.65
N LEU A 89 16.69 -8.51 -2.28
CA LEU A 89 16.77 -9.38 -1.10
C LEU A 89 17.91 -10.40 -1.20
N LYS A 90 18.12 -10.99 -2.38
CA LYS A 90 19.21 -11.95 -2.62
C LYS A 90 20.59 -11.31 -2.47
N LEU A 91 20.75 -10.08 -2.97
CA LEU A 91 22.01 -9.34 -2.90
C LEU A 91 22.28 -8.74 -1.50
N ASN A 92 21.26 -8.66 -0.65
CA ASN A 92 21.34 -8.03 0.66
C ASN A 92 20.73 -8.96 1.74
N PRO A 93 21.35 -10.13 2.01
CA PRO A 93 20.85 -11.08 3.00
C PRO A 93 20.85 -10.45 4.40
N GLY A 94 19.79 -10.72 5.18
CA GLY A 94 19.62 -10.16 6.52
C GLY A 94 19.30 -8.67 6.58
N TYR A 95 18.94 -8.06 5.45
CA TYR A 95 18.39 -6.70 5.44
C TYR A 95 16.89 -6.75 5.72
N ASP A 96 16.45 -5.81 6.55
CA ASP A 96 15.06 -5.50 6.84
C ASP A 96 14.48 -4.58 5.75
N VAL A 97 13.16 -4.44 5.70
CA VAL A 97 12.46 -3.74 4.62
C VAL A 97 11.48 -2.70 5.15
N VAL A 98 11.46 -1.53 4.52
CA VAL A 98 10.51 -0.46 4.79
C VAL A 98 9.75 -0.11 3.53
N PHE A 99 8.43 -0.14 3.59
CA PHE A 99 7.53 0.31 2.54
C PHE A 99 7.00 1.71 2.86
N THR A 100 7.03 2.62 1.89
CA THR A 100 6.55 3.98 2.11
C THR A 100 5.99 4.65 0.87
N GLY A 101 5.16 5.66 1.09
CA GLY A 101 4.61 6.49 0.03
C GLY A 101 3.65 7.55 0.56
N HIS A 102 3.44 8.58 -0.26
CA HIS A 102 2.50 9.66 0.02
C HIS A 102 1.31 9.61 -0.94
N SER A 103 0.10 9.88 -0.45
CA SER A 103 -1.15 9.92 -1.23
C SER A 103 -1.35 8.60 -2.01
N LEU A 104 -1.49 8.64 -3.33
CA LEU A 104 -1.54 7.44 -4.19
C LEU A 104 -0.35 6.50 -3.98
N GLY A 105 0.84 7.04 -3.73
CA GLY A 105 2.03 6.24 -3.45
C GLY A 105 1.89 5.46 -2.14
N GLY A 106 1.17 6.00 -1.16
CA GLY A 106 0.81 5.27 0.05
C GLY A 106 -0.08 4.07 -0.25
N ALA A 107 -1.07 4.23 -1.14
CA ALA A 107 -1.94 3.12 -1.56
C ALA A 107 -1.14 2.00 -2.25
N MET A 108 -0.20 2.39 -3.12
CA MET A 108 0.71 1.46 -3.79
C MET A 108 1.64 0.75 -2.81
N ALA A 109 2.14 1.47 -1.80
CA ALA A 109 2.99 0.90 -0.75
C ALA A 109 2.25 -0.19 0.04
N VAL A 110 0.96 0.00 0.34
CA VAL A 110 0.14 -1.00 1.03
C VAL A 110 -0.09 -2.23 0.16
N GLN A 111 -0.42 -2.05 -1.13
CA GLN A 111 -0.59 -3.18 -2.06
C GLN A 111 0.69 -4.00 -2.19
N ALA A 112 1.82 -3.32 -2.41
CA ALA A 112 3.13 -3.96 -2.54
C ALA A 112 3.57 -4.65 -1.24
N LEU A 113 3.28 -4.06 -0.07
CA LEU A 113 3.57 -4.65 1.23
C LEU A 113 2.73 -5.92 1.46
N ALA A 114 1.42 -5.87 1.19
CA ALA A 114 0.54 -7.02 1.36
C ALA A 114 1.02 -8.19 0.49
N ASP A 115 1.28 -7.95 -0.79
CA ASP A 115 1.77 -8.96 -1.74
C ASP A 115 3.13 -9.52 -1.33
N PHE A 116 4.05 -8.66 -0.86
CA PHE A 116 5.35 -9.06 -0.32
C PHE A 116 5.23 -10.01 0.88
N MET A 117 4.29 -9.75 1.79
CA MET A 117 4.07 -10.58 2.97
C MET A 117 3.31 -11.87 2.65
N LEU A 118 2.30 -11.81 1.78
CA LEU A 118 1.51 -12.97 1.37
C LEU A 118 2.34 -13.97 0.55
N LEU A 119 3.33 -13.50 -0.22
CA LEU A 119 4.28 -14.35 -0.94
C LEU A 119 5.45 -14.87 -0.08
N GLY A 120 5.43 -14.63 1.24
CA GLY A 120 6.47 -15.11 2.16
C GLY A 120 7.83 -14.42 2.02
N LEU A 121 7.95 -13.32 1.26
CA LEU A 121 9.23 -12.64 1.03
C LEU A 121 9.75 -11.92 2.30
N GLY A 122 8.86 -11.64 3.24
CA GLY A 122 9.18 -11.03 4.54
C GLY A 122 9.62 -12.01 5.62
N GLU A 123 9.56 -13.33 5.38
CA GLU A 123 9.91 -14.31 6.40
C GLU A 123 11.36 -14.14 6.91
N GLY A 124 11.50 -14.16 8.24
CA GLY A 124 12.79 -13.99 8.91
C GLY A 124 13.38 -12.57 8.86
N ARG A 125 12.57 -11.56 8.52
CA ARG A 125 12.99 -10.15 8.42
C ARG A 125 12.02 -9.24 9.17
N LYS A 126 12.51 -8.10 9.65
CA LYS A 126 11.62 -7.03 10.11
C LYS A 126 11.12 -6.25 8.91
N VAL A 127 9.81 -6.06 8.86
CA VAL A 127 9.15 -5.33 7.79
C VAL A 127 8.33 -4.22 8.39
N TYR A 128 8.46 -3.01 7.86
CA TYR A 128 7.71 -1.85 8.31
C TYR A 128 6.96 -1.17 7.17
N GLY A 129 5.82 -0.55 7.48
CA GLY A 129 5.11 0.34 6.58
C GLY A 129 4.95 1.73 7.18
N TYR A 130 5.26 2.77 6.40
CA TYR A 130 5.02 4.17 6.77
C TYR A 130 4.36 4.90 5.60
N THR A 131 3.09 5.24 5.73
CA THR A 131 2.34 5.93 4.67
C THR A 131 1.88 7.31 5.13
N PHE A 132 1.75 8.23 4.18
CA PHE A 132 1.40 9.63 4.45
C PHE A 132 0.22 10.05 3.58
N GLY A 133 -0.89 10.50 4.18
CA GLY A 133 -2.09 10.89 3.43
C GLY A 133 -2.65 9.76 2.55
N GLN A 134 -2.40 8.50 2.95
CA GLN A 134 -2.81 7.31 2.21
C GLN A 134 -4.34 7.23 2.19
N PRO A 135 -4.98 7.05 1.02
CA PRO A 135 -6.41 6.75 0.96
C PRO A 135 -6.70 5.36 1.54
N ARG A 136 -7.95 5.06 1.84
CA ARG A 136 -8.32 3.72 2.29
C ARG A 136 -8.27 2.75 1.10
N VAL A 137 -7.52 1.65 1.23
CA VAL A 137 -7.15 0.79 0.09
C VAL A 137 -8.04 -0.45 -0.04
N GLY A 138 -8.49 -1.01 1.09
CA GLY A 138 -9.30 -2.22 1.13
C GLY A 138 -10.03 -2.37 2.47
N ASN A 139 -10.78 -3.46 2.59
CA ASN A 139 -11.54 -3.79 3.78
C ASN A 139 -10.63 -4.27 4.94
N HIS A 140 -11.24 -4.60 6.08
CA HIS A 140 -10.46 -5.02 7.25
C HIS A 140 -9.81 -6.40 7.02
N GLN A 141 -10.49 -7.33 6.33
CA GLN A 141 -9.93 -8.65 6.01
C GLN A 141 -8.65 -8.54 5.18
N PHE A 142 -8.60 -7.61 4.23
CA PHE A 142 -7.37 -7.31 3.49
C PHE A 142 -6.24 -6.88 4.42
N MET A 143 -6.51 -5.95 5.32
CA MET A 143 -5.48 -5.46 6.24
C MET A 143 -5.00 -6.59 7.18
N ASP A 144 -5.95 -7.30 7.80
CA ASP A 144 -5.68 -8.36 8.77
C ASP A 144 -4.89 -9.53 8.15
N SER A 145 -4.95 -9.69 6.82
CA SER A 145 -4.20 -10.74 6.11
C SER A 145 -2.67 -10.63 6.20
N PHE A 146 -2.15 -9.43 6.47
CA PHE A 146 -0.71 -9.18 6.53
C PHE A 146 -0.24 -8.33 7.72
N ILE A 147 -1.14 -7.58 8.37
CA ILE A 147 -0.73 -6.57 9.37
C ILE A 147 -0.04 -7.18 10.59
N ASP A 148 -0.45 -8.37 11.03
CA ASP A 148 0.17 -9.06 12.17
C ASP A 148 1.51 -9.73 11.80
N LYS A 149 1.86 -9.75 10.51
CA LYS A 149 3.12 -10.32 10.00
C LYS A 149 4.21 -9.25 9.87
N VAL A 150 3.88 -7.97 10.01
CA VAL A 150 4.85 -6.87 9.95
C VAL A 150 5.24 -6.40 11.35
N GLU A 151 6.43 -5.82 11.49
CA GLU A 151 6.93 -5.30 12.78
C GLU A 151 6.21 -4.00 13.17
N GLY A 152 5.73 -3.22 12.20
CA GLY A 152 4.93 -2.05 12.46
C GLY A 152 4.41 -1.37 11.20
N PHE A 153 3.18 -0.89 11.26
CA PHE A 153 2.54 -0.18 10.15
C PHE A 153 1.91 1.12 10.64
N TYR A 154 2.44 2.23 10.15
CA TYR A 154 2.06 3.57 10.58
C TYR A 154 1.45 4.34 9.42
N ARG A 155 0.20 4.76 9.60
CA ARG A 155 -0.53 5.59 8.64
C ARG A 155 -0.64 7.02 9.18
N VAL A 156 0.16 7.92 8.63
CA VAL A 156 0.24 9.32 9.07
C VAL A 156 -0.75 10.17 8.27
N VAL A 157 -1.65 10.86 8.96
CA VAL A 157 -2.67 11.73 8.36
C VAL A 157 -2.48 13.15 8.87
N HIS A 158 -2.43 14.13 7.95
CA HIS A 158 -2.26 15.54 8.32
C HIS A 158 -3.62 16.24 8.43
N ASN A 159 -4.06 16.50 9.66
CA ASN A 159 -5.23 17.32 9.98
C ASN A 159 -6.49 16.89 9.18
N LYS A 160 -7.02 17.78 8.32
CA LYS A 160 -8.24 17.58 7.52
C LYS A 160 -7.94 17.07 6.11
N ASP A 161 -6.86 16.32 5.93
CA ASP A 161 -6.54 15.72 4.64
C ASP A 161 -7.68 14.79 4.17
N LEU A 162 -8.38 15.23 3.12
CA LEU A 162 -9.51 14.50 2.57
C LEU A 162 -9.09 13.20 1.92
N VAL A 163 -7.87 13.09 1.37
CA VAL A 163 -7.41 11.89 0.67
C VAL A 163 -7.42 10.69 1.61
N ALA A 164 -6.97 10.88 2.85
CA ALA A 164 -6.98 9.84 3.86
C ALA A 164 -8.41 9.35 4.21
N HIS A 165 -9.41 10.18 3.99
CA HIS A 165 -10.80 9.88 4.29
C HIS A 165 -11.60 9.43 3.06
N ILE A 166 -10.92 9.13 1.95
CA ILE A 166 -11.53 8.59 0.73
C ILE A 166 -10.99 7.17 0.47
N PRO A 167 -11.84 6.22 0.06
CA PRO A 167 -13.29 6.35 -0.04
C PRO A 167 -13.95 6.42 1.33
N PRO A 168 -15.15 7.01 1.45
CA PRO A 168 -15.91 7.03 2.69
C PRO A 168 -16.12 5.62 3.24
N CYS A 169 -16.02 5.49 4.55
CA CYS A 169 -16.46 4.31 5.29
C CYS A 169 -17.83 4.60 5.92
N VAL A 170 -18.58 3.54 6.23
CA VAL A 170 -19.74 3.69 7.11
C VAL A 170 -19.28 3.87 8.55
N ILE A 171 -19.77 4.93 9.18
CA ILE A 171 -19.50 5.22 10.58
C ILE A 171 -20.46 4.43 11.48
N ASP A 172 -19.93 3.92 12.59
CA ASP A 172 -20.73 3.38 13.68
C ASP A 172 -21.20 4.49 14.62
N LEU A 173 -21.96 4.11 15.66
CA LEU A 173 -22.46 5.04 16.68
C LEU A 173 -21.35 5.71 17.49
N SER A 174 -20.13 5.18 17.44
CA SER A 174 -18.94 5.70 18.10
C SER A 174 -18.07 6.54 17.17
N TRP A 175 -18.59 6.92 15.99
CA TRP A 175 -17.90 7.69 14.94
C TRP A 175 -16.67 6.99 14.35
N ASN A 176 -16.54 5.67 14.53
CA ASN A 176 -15.47 4.88 13.94
C ASN A 176 -15.93 4.24 12.64
N CYS A 177 -14.99 3.95 11.73
CA CYS A 177 -15.30 3.13 10.57
C CYS A 177 -15.71 1.73 11.03
N ARG A 178 -16.91 1.31 10.64
CA ARG A 178 -17.44 -0.01 10.96
C ARG A 178 -16.57 -1.10 10.33
N LYS A 179 -16.24 -2.12 11.10
CA LYS A 179 -15.51 -3.32 10.63
C LYS A 179 -16.45 -4.35 10.01
N ASP A 180 -17.65 -4.49 10.55
CA ASP A 180 -18.54 -5.63 10.29
C ASP A 180 -19.91 -5.19 9.74
N GLY A 181 -20.51 -6.02 8.88
CA GLY A 181 -21.89 -5.82 8.38
C GLY A 181 -22.11 -6.39 6.98
N TRP A 182 -23.36 -6.33 6.49
CA TRP A 182 -23.72 -6.77 5.13
C TRP A 182 -23.02 -5.95 4.01
N LEU A 183 -22.41 -4.83 4.39
CA LEU A 183 -21.63 -3.93 3.57
C LEU A 183 -20.13 -4.05 3.91
N SER A 184 -19.64 -5.25 4.24
CA SER A 184 -18.23 -5.52 4.65
C SER A 184 -17.17 -5.09 3.63
N PHE A 185 -17.58 -4.51 2.50
CA PHE A 185 -16.74 -3.90 1.48
C PHE A 185 -16.19 -2.52 1.88
N TYR A 186 -16.61 -1.93 3.01
CA TYR A 186 -16.16 -0.59 3.34
C TYR A 186 -14.66 -0.52 3.63
N PRO A 187 -13.94 0.43 3.01
CA PRO A 187 -12.52 0.57 3.24
C PRO A 187 -12.24 0.88 4.72
N TYR A 188 -11.33 0.13 5.32
CA TYR A 188 -11.05 0.19 6.76
C TYR A 188 -9.88 1.13 7.08
N HIS A 189 -9.88 1.70 8.29
CA HIS A 189 -8.76 2.45 8.84
C HIS A 189 -7.84 1.51 9.61
N SER A 190 -6.76 1.09 8.99
CA SER A 190 -5.65 0.46 9.70
C SER A 190 -4.84 1.53 10.44
N SER A 191 -5.00 1.59 11.77
CA SER A 191 -4.01 2.20 12.66
C SER A 191 -3.64 1.14 13.69
N GLN A 192 -2.39 0.71 13.70
CA GLN A 192 -1.74 0.19 14.90
C GLN A 192 -1.01 1.34 15.59
#